data_AF-A0A2Z5ZWP9-F1
#
_entry.id   AF-A0A2Z5ZWP9-F1
#
_cell.length_a   1.000
_cell.length_b   1.000
_cell.length_c   1.000
_cell.angle_alpha   90.00
_cell.angle_beta   90.00
_cell.angle_gamma   90.00
#
_symmetry.space_group_name_H-M   'P 1'
#
loop_
_entity.id
_entity.type
_entity.pdbx_description
1 polymer ?
#
loop_
_entity_poly.entity_id
_entity_poly.type
_entity_poly.pdbx_seq_one_letter_code
_entity_poly.pdbx_strand_id
1 'polypeptide(L)'
;WDASKRYFLVAANQSDKVAVVDSKDDALEAIVDVGKIPHPGRGANFVHPKFGPVWATGHLGDAVVSLISTASDDPKFAKYKDHNWKVVQELKMPGAGNL
;
A
#
# COMPACT_ATOMS: atom_id res chain seq x y z
N TRP A 1 6.93 0.93 -5.39
CA TRP A 1 8.07 0.50 -4.54
C TRP A 1 7.82 0.94 -3.12
N ASP A 2 7.96 0.01 -2.18
CA ASP A 2 7.98 0.33 -0.76
C ASP A 2 9.23 1.14 -0.37
N ALA A 3 9.32 1.53 0.90
CA ALA A 3 10.45 2.31 1.43
C ALA A 3 11.79 1.57 1.33
N SER A 4 11.80 0.24 1.51
CA SER A 4 13.01 -0.58 1.47
C SER A 4 13.52 -0.88 0.05
N LYS A 5 12.71 -0.59 -0.98
CA LYS A 5 12.98 -0.94 -2.38
C LYS A 5 13.04 -2.45 -2.66
N ARG A 6 12.42 -3.26 -1.79
CA ARG A 6 12.28 -4.71 -2.00
C ARG A 6 10.95 -5.08 -2.64
N TYR A 7 9.88 -4.38 -2.26
CA TYR A 7 8.54 -4.72 -2.72
C TYR A 7 8.04 -3.73 -3.75
N PHE A 8 7.65 -4.25 -4.91
CA PHE A 8 7.02 -3.47 -5.96
C PHE A 8 5.50 -3.54 -5.80
N LEU A 9 4.90 -2.44 -5.34
CA LEU A 9 3.45 -2.26 -5.28
C LEU A 9 2.95 -1.60 -6.58
N VAL A 10 1.99 -2.26 -7.22
CA VAL A 10 1.39 -1.83 -8.48
C VAL A 10 -0.13 -2.02 -8.48
N ALA A 11 -0.85 -1.05 -9.03
CA ALA A 11 -2.31 -1.09 -9.08
C ALA A 11 -2.81 -1.98 -10.24
N ALA A 12 -3.70 -2.92 -9.92
CA ALA A 12 -4.57 -3.58 -10.87
C ALA A 12 -5.91 -2.81 -10.88
N ASN A 13 -5.90 -1.63 -11.53
CA ASN A 13 -6.87 -0.57 -11.33
C ASN A 13 -8.35 -0.97 -11.54
N GLN A 14 -8.69 -1.65 -12.63
CA GLN A 14 -10.07 -2.09 -12.92
C GLN A 14 -10.52 -3.31 -12.08
N SER A 15 -9.68 -3.77 -11.15
CA SER A 15 -9.99 -4.87 -10.23
C SER A 15 -10.02 -4.43 -8.77
N ASP A 16 -9.88 -3.12 -8.50
CA ASP A 16 -9.85 -2.54 -7.15
C ASP A 16 -8.83 -3.21 -6.22
N LYS A 17 -7.66 -3.53 -6.79
CA LYS A 17 -6.58 -4.27 -6.11
C LYS A 17 -5.21 -3.63 -6.32
N VAL A 18 -4.33 -3.86 -5.35
CA VAL A 18 -2.88 -3.61 -5.44
C VAL A 18 -2.14 -4.94 -5.35
N ALA A 19 -1.35 -5.26 -6.37
CA ALA A 19 -0.45 -6.40 -6.33
C ALA A 19 0.89 -5.97 -5.71
N VAL A 20 1.45 -6.86 -4.89
CA VAL A 20 2.75 -6.70 -4.24
C VAL A 20 3.66 -7.81 -4.74
N VAL A 21 4.77 -7.42 -5.36
CA VAL A 21 5.79 -8.35 -5.85
C VAL A 21 7.06 -8.19 -5.01
N ASP A 22 7.58 -9.29 -4.47
CA ASP A 22 8.91 -9.31 -3.85
C ASP A 22 9.96 -9.41 -4.96
N SER A 23 10.74 -8.34 -5.16
CA SER A 23 11.78 -8.30 -6.20
C SER A 23 13.06 -9.00 -5.80
N LYS A 24 13.18 -9.47 -4.56
CA LYS A 24 14.32 -10.26 -4.11
C LYS A 24 14.10 -11.74 -4.44
N ASP A 25 12.88 -12.21 -4.25
CA ASP A 25 12.51 -13.61 -4.42
C ASP A 25 11.74 -13.86 -5.75
N ASP A 26 11.57 -12.81 -6.57
CA ASP A 26 10.83 -12.81 -7.84
C ASP A 26 9.43 -13.46 -7.75
N ALA A 27 8.72 -13.17 -6.66
CA ALA A 27 7.45 -13.81 -6.31
C ALA A 27 6.32 -12.82 -6.03
N LEU A 28 5.08 -13.24 -6.30
CA LEU A 28 3.89 -12.53 -5.85
C LEU A 28 3.76 -12.70 -4.34
N GLU A 29 3.89 -11.60 -3.60
CA GLU A 29 3.83 -11.59 -2.14
C GLU A 29 2.39 -11.47 -1.64
N ALA A 30 1.61 -10.57 -2.26
CA ALA A 30 0.22 -10.34 -1.86
C ALA A 30 -0.63 -9.70 -2.96
N ILE A 31 -1.94 -9.88 -2.83
CA ILE A 31 -2.96 -9.10 -3.53
C ILE A 31 -3.83 -8.43 -2.47
N VAL A 32 -3.83 -7.10 -2.46
CA VAL A 32 -4.51 -6.30 -1.44
C VAL A 32 -5.74 -5.63 -2.06
N ASP A 33 -6.91 -5.89 -1.49
CA ASP A 33 -8.15 -5.19 -1.84
C ASP A 33 -8.09 -3.74 -1.34
N VAL A 34 -8.50 -2.79 -2.18
CA VAL A 34 -8.51 -1.35 -1.90
C VAL A 34 -9.80 -0.70 -2.41
N GLY A 35 -9.91 0.63 -2.31
CA GLY A 35 -11.02 1.39 -2.88
C GLY A 35 -11.05 1.36 -4.41
N LYS A 36 -12.04 2.02 -5.01
CA LYS A 36 -12.29 1.92 -6.46
C LYS A 36 -11.24 2.60 -7.32
N ILE A 37 -10.74 1.89 -8.34
CA ILE A 37 -9.79 2.38 -9.35
C ILE A 37 -8.56 3.04 -8.68
N PRO A 38 -7.74 2.27 -7.94
CA PRO A 38 -6.52 2.79 -7.34
C PRO A 38 -5.58 3.34 -8.41
N HIS A 39 -5.05 4.54 -8.17
CA HIS A 39 -4.15 5.22 -9.10
C HIS A 39 -2.97 5.90 -8.39
N PRO A 40 -1.98 5.11 -7.95
CA PRO A 40 -0.93 5.59 -7.04
C PRO A 40 0.15 6.46 -7.69
N GLY A 41 0.30 6.43 -9.02
CA GLY A 41 1.57 6.81 -9.65
C GLY A 41 2.70 5.92 -9.11
N ARG A 42 3.64 6.50 -8.34
CA ARG A 42 4.67 5.73 -7.59
C ARG A 42 4.24 5.37 -6.16
N GLY A 43 3.17 6.00 -5.68
CA GLY A 43 2.70 6.04 -4.30
C GLY A 43 3.60 6.84 -3.37
N ALA A 44 3.18 6.95 -2.11
CA ALA A 44 3.92 7.66 -1.07
C ALA A 44 4.25 6.72 0.10
N ASN A 45 5.50 6.78 0.58
CA ASN A 45 5.98 5.95 1.68
C ASN A 45 6.22 6.80 2.93
N PHE A 46 5.79 6.33 4.10
CA PHE A 46 6.09 6.94 5.39
C PHE A 46 5.93 5.93 6.53
N VAL A 47 6.33 6.31 7.75
CA VAL A 47 6.14 5.48 8.94
C VAL A 47 4.91 5.98 9.70
N HIS A 48 3.85 5.18 9.71
CA HIS A 48 2.65 5.43 10.50
C HIS A 48 2.91 5.10 11.98
N PRO A 49 2.52 5.96 12.94
CA PRO A 49 2.83 5.77 14.36
C PRO A 49 2.23 4.49 14.94
N LYS A 50 1.08 4.03 14.42
CA LYS A 50 0.39 2.81 14.89
C LYS A 50 0.70 1.57 14.06
N PHE A 51 1.04 1.72 12.78
CA PHE A 51 1.08 0.61 11.83
C PHE A 51 2.46 0.38 11.22
N GLY A 52 3.46 1.18 11.59
CA GLY A 52 4.80 1.05 11.03
C GLY A 52 4.89 1.56 9.60
N PRO A 53 5.81 1.01 8.77
CA PRO A 53 5.97 1.41 7.39
C PRO A 53 4.69 1.19 6.57
N VAL A 54 4.22 2.23 5.90
CA VAL A 54 3.06 2.18 5.01
C VAL A 54 3.38 2.78 3.65
N TRP A 55 2.68 2.29 2.64
CA TRP A 55 2.62 2.84 1.30
C TRP A 55 1.18 3.30 1.01
N ALA A 56 1.02 4.48 0.44
CA ALA A 56 -0.27 5.11 0.21
C ALA A 56 -0.63 5.17 -1.29
N THR A 57 -1.92 4.96 -1.58
CA THR A 57 -2.52 5.15 -2.91
C THR A 57 -3.77 6.02 -2.83
N GLY A 58 -3.91 6.93 -3.79
CA GLY A 58 -5.19 7.59 -4.11
C GLY A 58 -6.04 6.76 -5.07
N HIS A 59 -7.25 7.23 -5.34
CA HIS A 59 -8.27 6.51 -6.09
C HIS A 59 -8.98 7.45 -7.08
N LEU A 60 -9.11 7.02 -8.34
CA LEU A 60 -9.91 7.76 -9.32
C LEU A 60 -11.40 7.54 -9.14
N GLY A 61 -11.80 6.38 -8.59
CA GLY A 61 -13.20 5.96 -8.46
C GLY A 61 -13.78 6.10 -7.06
N ASP A 62 -12.98 6.51 -6.06
CA ASP A 62 -13.41 6.59 -4.67
C ASP A 62 -12.76 7.77 -3.94
N ALA A 63 -13.46 8.34 -2.96
CA ALA A 63 -13.04 9.51 -2.20
C ALA A 63 -12.19 9.12 -0.98
N VAL A 64 -11.17 8.30 -1.19
CA VAL A 64 -10.29 7.81 -0.12
C VAL A 64 -8.81 7.76 -0.54
N VAL A 65 -7.92 7.91 0.44
CA VAL A 65 -6.52 7.44 0.34
C VAL A 65 -6.41 6.19 1.20
N SER A 66 -5.98 5.07 0.61
CA SER A 66 -5.77 3.83 1.35
C SER A 66 -4.29 3.70 1.72
N LEU A 67 -4.03 3.36 2.98
CA LEU A 67 -2.70 3.09 3.52
C LEU A 67 -2.52 1.58 3.65
N ILE A 68 -1.53 1.04 2.94
CA ILE A 68 -1.18 -0.39 2.97
C ILE A 68 0.09 -0.54 3.81
N SER A 69 0.07 -1.40 4.83
CA SER A 69 1.29 -1.72 5.59
C SER A 69 2.26 -2.53 4.73
N THR A 70 3.53 -2.15 4.74
CA THR A 70 4.59 -2.82 3.96
C THR A 70 5.52 -3.58 4.89
N ALA A 71 5.89 -4.80 4.50
CA ALA A 71 6.87 -5.57 5.24
C ALA A 71 8.24 -4.85 5.31
N SER A 72 8.96 -5.06 6.40
CA SER A 72 10.30 -4.53 6.60
C SER A 72 11.16 -5.52 7.37
N ASP A 73 12.41 -5.67 6.94
CA ASP A 73 13.43 -6.48 7.61
C ASP A 73 14.11 -5.72 8.78
N ASP A 74 13.84 -4.42 8.95
CA ASP A 74 14.37 -3.65 10.08
C ASP A 74 13.74 -4.14 11.40
N PRO A 75 14.54 -4.61 12.38
CA PRO A 75 14.03 -5.15 13.64
C PRO A 75 13.10 -4.21 14.40
N LYS A 76 13.27 -2.88 14.25
CA LYS A 76 12.41 -1.89 14.94
C LYS A 76 10.94 -1.94 14.47
N PHE A 77 10.69 -2.50 13.30
CA PHE A 77 9.35 -2.67 12.73
C PHE A 77 8.78 -4.09 12.89
N ALA A 78 9.51 -5.00 13.53
CA ALA A 78 9.07 -6.38 13.71
C ALA A 78 7.72 -6.51 14.44
N LYS A 79 7.39 -5.55 15.30
CA LYS A 79 6.11 -5.50 16.03
C LYS A 79 4.88 -5.18 15.17
N TYR A 80 5.05 -4.78 13.90
CA TYR A 80 3.96 -4.42 12.98
C TYR A 80 3.70 -5.50 11.92
N LYS A 81 4.38 -6.65 11.99
CA LYS A 81 4.32 -7.71 10.97
C LYS A 81 2.91 -8.26 10.74
N ASP A 82 2.05 -8.21 11.75
CA ASP A 82 0.66 -8.65 11.69
C ASP A 82 -0.22 -7.79 10.75
N HIS A 83 0.23 -6.57 10.45
CA HIS A 83 -0.46 -5.63 9.57
C HIS A 83 -0.04 -5.74 8.11
N ASN A 84 1.09 -6.38 7.80
CA ASN A 84 1.66 -6.43 6.46
C ASN A 84 0.63 -6.85 5.40
N TRP A 85 0.66 -6.14 4.29
CA TRP A 85 -0.18 -6.41 3.11
C TRP A 85 -1.68 -6.29 3.35
N LYS A 86 -2.06 -5.43 4.29
CA LYS A 86 -3.45 -5.06 4.55
C LYS A 86 -3.61 -3.56 4.42
N VAL A 87 -4.79 -3.13 3.98
CA VAL A 87 -5.22 -1.74 4.20
C VAL A 87 -5.42 -1.54 5.69
N VAL A 88 -4.53 -0.78 6.31
CA VAL A 88 -4.56 -0.50 7.75
C VAL A 88 -5.39 0.73 8.10
N GLN A 89 -5.59 1.61 7.12
CA GLN A 89 -6.38 2.82 7.29
C GLN A 89 -6.83 3.37 5.93
N GLU A 90 -8.05 3.91 5.91
CA GLU A 90 -8.55 4.73 4.83
C GLU A 90 -8.78 6.15 5.33
N LEU A 91 -8.22 7.11 4.61
CA LEU A 91 -8.41 8.53 4.87
C LEU A 91 -9.48 9.04 3.92
N LYS A 92 -10.61 9.49 4.48
CA LYS A 92 -11.66 10.11 3.68
C LYS A 92 -11.16 11.41 3.08
N MET A 93 -11.41 11.58 1.79
CA MET A 93 -11.10 12.77 1.02
C MET A 93 -12.39 13.51 0.66
N PRO A 94 -12.34 14.82 0.38
CA PRO A 94 -13.52 15.57 -0.07
C PRO A 94 -14.13 15.06 -1.39
N GLY A 95 -13.36 14.33 -2.20
CA GLY A 95 -13.79 13.75 -3.46
C GLY A 95 -12.81 12.71 -3.99
N ALA A 96 -13.23 11.99 -5.03
CA ALA A 96 -12.41 11.06 -5.79
C ALA A 96 -11.46 11.81 -6.75
N GLY A 97 -10.59 11.08 -7.44
CA GLY A 97 -9.63 11.67 -8.39
C GLY A 97 -8.38 12.22 -7.71
N ASN A 98 -8.07 11.75 -6.49
CA ASN A 98 -6.85 12.11 -5.77
C ASN A 98 -5.64 11.40 -6.40
N LEU A 99 -4.75 12.20 -7.00
CA LEU A 99 -3.48 11.81 -7.61
C LEU A 99 -2.30 12.27 -6.75
#